data_AF-A0A9Q0TDX9-F1
#
_entry.id   AF-A0A9Q0TDX9-F1
#
_cell.length_a   1.000
_cell.length_b   1.000
_cell.length_c   1.000
_cell.angle_alpha   90.00
_cell.angle_beta   90.00
_cell.angle_gamma   90.00
#
_symmetry.space_group_name_H-M   'P 1'
#
loop_
_entity.id
_entity.type
_entity.pdbx_description
1 polymer ?
#
loop_
_entity_poly.entity_id
_entity_poly.type
_entity_poly.pdbx_seq_one_letter_code
_entity_poly.pdbx_strand_id
1 'polypeptide(L)'
;MHSRNHYGAFSENLTGLELEDGGGRGTSGSHWEKRLLMNEIMTGSVDSRSVVSKMTLALLEDSGWYQANYSMADRLDWGRNQGTDFVTFPCNLWKGSYHCNATQLSGCTYNREAEGYCPIANKGGQSSLADYCTYFVAYSDGSCTDKNSARAPDRMLGEVRGSSSRCMASSLVRTGFVRGSLTQGNGCYQHRCVNNSLEVSVDDIWKVCPEAGGPVQFPGFNGELICPAYQELCSTVSVSVPGQCPSSCNFNGDCVDGRCHCFIGFHGHDCSKRSCPGNCNGQGKCLSNGICRCENGYTGIDCSTAVCDEQCSLHGGVCDNGVCEFRCSDYAGYTCQNSSTLLSSLSVCKNVLESDISGQHCAPSESSTLQQVEEVVVIPNYHRLFPGGARKLFNIFGRGYCDAAAKRLACWISIQKCDKDGDNRLRVCHSACQSYNLACGASLDCSDQTLFSSEEEGDGQCTGSGEMKVSWFNRLRSLFSASSGGMSVKYRQL
;
A
#
# COMPACT_ATOMS: atom_id res chain seq x y z
N MET A 1 5.44 -31.89 29.87
CA MET A 1 5.56 -32.68 28.60
C MET A 1 5.03 -31.88 27.40
N HIS A 2 3.82 -31.34 27.46
CA HIS A 2 3.20 -30.61 26.35
C HIS A 2 4.00 -29.39 25.89
N SER A 3 4.57 -28.61 26.81
CA SER A 3 5.46 -27.48 26.49
C SER A 3 6.68 -27.92 25.69
N ARG A 4 7.39 -28.97 26.12
CA ARG A 4 8.55 -29.53 25.42
C ARG A 4 8.23 -29.91 23.97
N ASN A 5 7.10 -30.59 23.76
CA ASN A 5 6.64 -30.98 22.43
C ASN A 5 6.21 -29.79 21.58
N HIS A 6 5.60 -28.76 22.18
CA HIS A 6 5.15 -27.57 21.46
C HIS A 6 6.33 -26.77 20.91
N TYR A 7 7.32 -26.46 21.75
CA TYR A 7 8.50 -25.70 21.33
C TYR A 7 9.52 -26.57 20.57
N GLY A 8 9.41 -27.90 20.63
CA GLY A 8 10.48 -28.80 20.15
C GLY A 8 11.72 -28.72 21.04
N ALA A 9 11.53 -28.42 22.34
CA ALA A 9 12.58 -28.17 23.31
C ALA A 9 12.65 -29.32 24.33
N PHE A 10 13.58 -30.25 24.11
CA PHE A 10 13.79 -31.41 24.99
C PHE A 10 15.02 -31.28 25.89
N SER A 11 15.61 -30.09 25.95
CA SER A 11 16.75 -29.78 26.81
C SER A 11 16.41 -29.97 28.30
N GLU A 12 17.38 -30.43 29.08
CA GLU A 12 17.27 -30.52 30.54
C GLU A 12 17.08 -29.14 31.19
N ASN A 13 17.47 -28.06 30.50
CA ASN A 13 17.29 -26.69 30.98
C ASN A 13 15.83 -26.22 30.92
N LEU A 14 14.94 -26.93 30.22
CA LEU A 14 13.51 -26.61 30.21
C LEU A 14 12.76 -27.47 31.24
N THR A 15 12.64 -26.97 32.46
CA THR A 15 12.02 -27.67 33.59
C THR A 15 10.51 -27.43 33.70
N GLY A 16 10.02 -26.28 33.25
CA GLY A 16 8.61 -25.89 33.34
C GLY A 16 8.25 -24.75 32.39
N LEU A 17 7.00 -24.29 32.46
CA LEU A 17 6.54 -23.06 31.82
C LEU A 17 6.56 -21.92 32.85
N GLU A 18 6.84 -20.73 32.38
CA GLU A 18 6.88 -19.52 33.21
C GLU A 18 5.46 -19.01 33.46
N LEU A 19 5.24 -18.53 34.69
CA LEU A 19 4.07 -17.75 35.03
C LEU A 19 4.44 -16.28 34.89
N GLU A 20 3.47 -15.48 34.49
CA GLU A 20 3.59 -14.04 34.30
C GLU A 20 4.16 -13.39 35.57
N ASP A 21 5.20 -12.57 35.41
CA ASP A 21 5.83 -11.81 36.49
C ASP A 21 5.60 -10.29 36.36
N GLY A 22 5.05 -9.85 35.22
CA GLY A 22 4.64 -8.49 34.93
C GLY A 22 3.22 -8.14 35.40
N GLY A 23 2.82 -6.91 35.05
CA GLY A 23 1.51 -6.36 35.40
C GLY A 23 1.38 -5.98 36.88
N GLY A 24 0.43 -6.59 37.58
CA GLY A 24 0.16 -6.31 39.00
C GLY A 24 -0.37 -7.54 39.74
N ARG A 25 -0.84 -7.36 40.98
CA ARG A 25 -1.28 -8.46 41.87
C ARG A 25 -2.39 -9.35 41.28
N GLY A 26 -3.20 -8.82 40.37
CA GLY A 26 -4.24 -9.58 39.68
C GLY A 26 -3.74 -10.41 38.49
N THR A 27 -2.49 -10.23 38.09
CA THR A 27 -1.91 -10.79 36.87
C THR A 27 -0.74 -11.72 37.20
N SER A 28 0.26 -11.18 37.91
CA SER A 28 1.47 -11.89 38.28
C SER A 28 1.17 -13.15 39.10
N GLY A 29 1.82 -14.26 38.72
CA GLY A 29 1.69 -15.56 39.37
C GLY A 29 0.35 -16.28 39.18
N SER A 30 -0.61 -15.68 38.45
CA SER A 30 -1.93 -16.27 38.19
C SER A 30 -2.21 -16.50 36.70
N HIS A 31 -1.32 -16.05 35.82
CA HIS A 31 -1.44 -16.14 34.37
C HIS A 31 -0.19 -16.75 33.75
N TRP A 32 -0.33 -17.24 32.52
CA TRP A 32 0.80 -17.64 31.70
C TRP A 32 1.64 -16.43 31.26
N GLU A 33 2.95 -16.63 31.23
CA GLU A 33 3.91 -15.67 30.66
C GLU A 33 3.54 -15.34 29.20
N LYS A 34 3.10 -14.11 28.94
CA LYS A 34 2.61 -13.73 27.60
C LYS A 34 3.74 -13.78 26.57
N ARG A 35 5.00 -13.52 26.96
CA ARG A 35 6.14 -13.68 26.03
C ARG A 35 6.15 -15.08 25.41
N LEU A 36 5.90 -16.12 26.19
CA LEU A 36 6.01 -17.51 25.74
C LEU A 36 4.71 -18.09 25.17
N LEU A 37 3.55 -17.62 25.63
CA LEU A 37 2.25 -18.21 25.29
C LEU A 37 1.29 -17.28 24.57
N MET A 38 1.64 -15.99 24.43
CA MET A 38 1.01 -14.96 23.60
C MET A 38 -0.52 -14.96 23.61
N ASN A 39 -1.16 -15.67 22.67
CA ASN A 39 -2.62 -15.72 22.50
C ASN A 39 -3.30 -16.88 23.26
N GLU A 40 -2.65 -17.45 24.26
CA GLU A 40 -3.29 -18.40 25.18
C GLU A 40 -4.33 -17.68 26.06
N ILE A 41 -5.46 -18.33 26.30
CA ILE A 41 -6.60 -17.78 27.05
C ILE A 41 -6.25 -17.36 28.48
N MET A 42 -5.27 -18.01 29.12
CA MET A 42 -4.84 -17.75 30.49
C MET A 42 -3.64 -16.80 30.56
N THR A 43 -3.30 -16.07 29.50
CA THR A 43 -2.32 -14.96 29.58
C THR A 43 -2.96 -13.72 30.22
N GLY A 44 -2.13 -12.80 30.75
CA GLY A 44 -2.59 -11.60 31.46
C GLY A 44 -3.30 -10.54 30.63
N SER A 45 -3.67 -10.83 29.37
CA SER A 45 -4.35 -9.92 28.44
C SER A 45 -5.13 -10.70 27.38
N VAL A 46 -6.15 -10.06 26.80
CA VAL A 46 -7.00 -10.69 25.79
C VAL A 46 -6.46 -10.41 24.39
N ASP A 47 -6.34 -11.45 23.57
CA ASP A 47 -6.03 -11.36 22.14
C ASP A 47 -7.29 -11.59 21.30
N SER A 48 -7.29 -11.10 20.05
CA SER A 48 -8.44 -11.25 19.14
C SER A 48 -8.78 -12.70 18.80
N ARG A 49 -7.83 -13.62 18.97
CA ARG A 49 -8.00 -15.08 18.84
C ARG A 49 -7.32 -15.81 20.00
N SER A 50 -7.94 -15.78 21.17
CA SER A 50 -7.51 -16.58 22.30
C SER A 50 -7.73 -18.08 22.05
N VAL A 51 -6.78 -18.92 22.47
CA VAL A 51 -6.86 -20.39 22.34
C VAL A 51 -6.82 -21.07 23.71
N VAL A 52 -7.60 -22.14 23.87
CA VAL A 52 -7.48 -23.05 25.02
C VAL A 52 -6.51 -24.16 24.65
N SER A 53 -5.23 -23.94 24.92
CA SER A 53 -4.17 -24.83 24.47
C SER A 53 -4.00 -26.07 25.36
N LYS A 54 -3.16 -27.02 24.91
CA LYS A 54 -2.72 -28.14 25.75
C LYS A 54 -1.98 -27.68 27.02
N MET A 55 -1.47 -26.45 27.08
CA MET A 55 -0.78 -25.93 28.26
C MET A 55 -1.76 -25.67 29.39
N THR A 56 -2.85 -24.94 29.12
CA THR A 56 -3.89 -24.69 30.13
C THR A 56 -4.59 -25.97 30.55
N LEU A 57 -4.90 -26.86 29.60
CA LEU A 57 -5.48 -28.16 29.95
C LEU A 57 -4.54 -28.99 30.85
N ALA A 58 -3.23 -28.98 30.57
CA ALA A 58 -2.25 -29.65 31.40
C ALA A 58 -2.14 -29.03 32.81
N LEU A 59 -2.16 -27.70 32.92
CA LEU A 59 -2.18 -27.03 34.23
C LEU A 59 -3.40 -27.44 35.07
N LEU A 60 -4.58 -27.52 34.44
CA LEU A 60 -5.81 -27.96 35.11
C LEU A 60 -5.72 -29.43 35.53
N GLU A 61 -5.16 -30.31 34.71
CA GLU A 61 -4.94 -31.70 35.09
C GLU A 61 -3.90 -31.86 36.21
N ASP A 62 -2.79 -31.13 36.13
CA ASP A 62 -1.71 -31.12 37.14
C ASP A 62 -2.19 -30.58 38.50
N SER A 63 -3.26 -29.78 38.53
CA SER A 63 -3.91 -29.35 39.78
C SER A 63 -4.55 -30.50 40.57
N GLY A 64 -4.81 -31.64 39.91
CA GLY A 64 -5.50 -32.78 40.48
C GLY A 64 -7.02 -32.64 40.58
N TRP A 65 -7.60 -31.52 40.15
CA TRP A 65 -9.05 -31.29 40.18
C TRP A 65 -9.78 -31.76 38.91
N TYR A 66 -9.06 -31.91 37.81
CA TYR A 66 -9.63 -32.19 36.50
C TYR A 66 -8.90 -33.35 35.82
N GLN A 67 -9.60 -34.01 34.89
CA GLN A 67 -9.00 -34.90 33.90
C GLN A 67 -9.13 -34.24 32.53
N ALA A 68 -8.02 -33.96 31.86
CA ALA A 68 -8.02 -33.17 30.65
C ALA A 68 -8.29 -34.01 29.41
N ASN A 69 -9.25 -33.58 28.59
CA ASN A 69 -9.40 -34.12 27.24
C ASN A 69 -8.55 -33.34 26.23
N TYR A 70 -7.30 -33.75 26.06
CA TYR A 70 -6.36 -33.09 25.15
C TYR A 70 -6.74 -33.15 23.66
N SER A 71 -7.73 -33.95 23.26
CA SER A 71 -8.22 -33.95 21.87
C SER A 71 -9.06 -32.71 21.55
N MET A 72 -9.57 -32.01 22.56
CA MET A 72 -10.32 -30.78 22.43
C MET A 72 -9.45 -29.52 22.50
N ALA A 73 -8.14 -29.69 22.76
CA ALA A 73 -7.24 -28.57 22.88
C ALA A 73 -7.12 -27.83 21.54
N ASP A 74 -7.26 -26.51 21.61
CA ASP A 74 -6.94 -25.64 20.49
C ASP A 74 -5.44 -25.71 20.18
N ARG A 75 -5.12 -25.41 18.93
CA ARG A 75 -3.74 -25.35 18.48
C ARG A 75 -3.14 -23.99 18.81
N LEU A 76 -2.12 -23.98 19.66
CA LEU A 76 -1.22 -22.84 19.82
C LEU A 76 -0.13 -22.90 18.75
N ASP A 77 0.08 -21.79 18.04
CA ASP A 77 1.12 -21.67 17.01
C ASP A 77 2.30 -20.78 17.44
N TRP A 78 2.09 -19.87 18.39
CA TRP A 78 3.15 -19.02 18.91
C TRP A 78 4.29 -19.84 19.53
N GLY A 79 5.54 -19.60 19.13
CA GLY A 79 6.71 -20.33 19.62
C GLY A 79 6.81 -21.80 19.15
N ARG A 80 5.89 -22.30 18.34
CA ARG A 80 5.88 -23.71 17.96
C ARG A 80 7.15 -24.09 17.19
N ASN A 81 7.79 -25.19 17.60
CA ASN A 81 9.03 -25.73 17.02
C ASN A 81 10.20 -24.73 16.96
N GLN A 82 10.22 -23.68 17.77
CA GLN A 82 11.31 -22.70 17.77
C GLN A 82 12.56 -23.15 18.56
N GLY A 83 12.49 -24.31 19.22
CA GLY A 83 13.58 -24.91 19.98
C GLY A 83 13.76 -24.31 21.37
N THR A 84 14.76 -24.80 22.09
CA THR A 84 15.05 -24.41 23.47
C THR A 84 15.36 -22.91 23.59
N ASP A 85 16.10 -22.35 22.62
CA ASP A 85 16.54 -20.95 22.64
C ASP A 85 15.36 -19.97 22.70
N PHE A 86 14.23 -20.30 22.07
CA PHE A 86 13.03 -19.45 22.13
C PHE A 86 12.52 -19.28 23.57
N VAL A 87 12.62 -20.35 24.37
CA VAL A 87 12.12 -20.37 25.74
C VAL A 87 13.16 -19.81 26.70
N THR A 88 14.44 -20.13 26.51
CA THR A 88 15.50 -19.85 27.50
C THR A 88 16.30 -18.57 27.23
N PHE A 89 16.31 -18.05 25.99
CA PHE A 89 17.09 -16.86 25.66
C PHE A 89 16.23 -15.59 25.63
N PRO A 90 16.84 -14.42 25.87
CA PRO A 90 16.19 -13.13 25.67
C PRO A 90 15.58 -12.97 24.27
N CYS A 91 14.38 -12.41 24.20
CA CYS A 91 13.60 -12.32 22.97
C CYS A 91 14.20 -11.42 21.87
N ASN A 92 15.18 -10.57 22.20
CA ASN A 92 15.95 -9.83 21.21
C ASN A 92 16.85 -10.73 20.34
N LEU A 93 17.03 -12.00 20.71
CA LEU A 93 17.74 -13.01 19.94
C LEU A 93 16.79 -13.91 19.13
N TRP A 94 15.48 -13.73 19.26
CA TRP A 94 14.51 -14.47 18.46
C TRP A 94 14.65 -14.13 16.98
N LYS A 95 14.27 -15.08 16.14
CA LYS A 95 14.46 -15.02 14.70
C LYS A 95 13.12 -14.83 13.98
N GLY A 96 13.18 -14.26 12.78
CA GLY A 96 12.03 -14.10 11.91
C GLY A 96 10.95 -13.20 12.52
N SER A 97 9.70 -13.53 12.25
CA SER A 97 8.51 -12.76 12.64
C SER A 97 8.19 -12.73 14.14
N TYR A 98 8.94 -13.46 14.97
CA TYR A 98 8.86 -13.37 16.43
C TYR A 98 9.61 -12.16 16.99
N HIS A 99 10.46 -11.51 16.19
CA HIS A 99 11.19 -10.32 16.60
C HIS A 99 11.21 -9.25 15.50
N CYS A 100 11.08 -7.98 15.88
CA CYS A 100 11.21 -6.83 14.99
C CYS A 100 12.10 -5.76 15.60
N ASN A 101 12.84 -5.00 14.78
CA ASN A 101 13.95 -4.14 15.23
C ASN A 101 13.81 -2.66 14.84
N ALA A 102 12.78 -2.27 14.10
CA ALA A 102 12.55 -0.91 13.64
C ALA A 102 11.12 -0.45 13.95
N THR A 103 10.98 0.73 14.53
CA THR A 103 9.71 1.33 14.94
C THR A 103 8.80 1.55 13.73
N GLN A 104 7.51 1.20 13.86
CA GLN A 104 6.51 1.36 12.78
C GLN A 104 6.86 0.63 11.47
N LEU A 105 7.80 -0.32 11.51
CA LEU A 105 8.03 -1.21 10.38
C LEU A 105 6.78 -2.06 10.14
N SER A 106 6.20 -1.94 8.95
CA SER A 106 5.13 -2.83 8.49
C SER A 106 5.70 -4.21 8.21
N GLY A 107 4.96 -5.26 8.55
CA GLY A 107 5.35 -6.63 8.28
C GLY A 107 4.22 -7.62 8.48
N CYS A 108 4.57 -8.90 8.53
CA CYS A 108 3.61 -9.99 8.72
C CYS A 108 3.67 -10.53 10.14
N THR A 109 2.50 -10.85 10.70
CA THR A 109 2.44 -11.59 11.97
C THR A 109 3.13 -12.95 11.87
N TYR A 110 3.49 -13.54 13.00
CA TYR A 110 4.23 -14.80 13.06
C TYR A 110 3.58 -15.97 12.31
N ASN A 111 2.24 -16.00 12.31
CA ASN A 111 1.43 -17.00 11.61
C ASN A 111 1.02 -16.56 10.20
N ARG A 112 1.47 -15.37 9.77
CA ARG A 112 1.13 -14.73 8.49
C ARG A 112 -0.37 -14.55 8.28
N GLU A 113 -1.19 -14.56 9.33
CA GLU A 113 -2.64 -14.38 9.18
C GLU A 113 -3.07 -12.93 9.04
N ALA A 114 -2.17 -11.98 9.34
CA ALA A 114 -2.44 -10.56 9.22
C ALA A 114 -1.20 -9.76 8.82
N GLU A 115 -1.45 -8.64 8.17
CA GLU A 115 -0.54 -7.50 8.13
C GLU A 115 -0.45 -6.88 9.53
N GLY A 116 0.72 -6.38 9.88
CA GLY A 116 0.97 -5.82 11.20
C GLY A 116 2.10 -4.81 11.21
N TYR A 117 2.40 -4.30 12.39
CA TYR A 117 3.45 -3.32 12.62
C TYR A 117 4.32 -3.71 13.82
N CYS A 118 5.50 -3.11 13.89
CA CYS A 118 6.41 -3.27 15.02
C CYS A 118 6.22 -2.12 16.04
N PRO A 119 5.62 -2.39 17.22
CA PRO A 119 5.40 -1.40 18.26
C PRO A 119 6.64 -1.26 19.16
N ILE A 120 7.58 -0.40 18.77
CA ILE A 120 8.75 -0.07 19.61
C ILE A 120 8.49 1.20 20.39
N ALA A 121 8.67 1.15 21.72
CA ALA A 121 8.71 2.29 22.61
C ALA A 121 10.10 2.39 23.27
N ASN A 122 10.78 3.52 23.08
CA ASN A 122 12.16 3.75 23.54
C ASN A 122 13.18 2.71 23.01
N LYS A 123 13.45 1.65 23.78
CA LYS A 123 14.45 0.59 23.49
C LYS A 123 13.85 -0.83 23.46
N GLY A 124 12.53 -0.97 23.57
CA GLY A 124 11.85 -2.26 23.62
C GLY A 124 10.41 -2.18 23.12
N GLY A 125 9.67 -3.28 23.27
CA GLY A 125 8.25 -3.39 22.97
C GLY A 125 7.40 -2.57 23.94
N GLN A 126 6.09 -2.54 23.70
CA GLN A 126 5.14 -1.73 24.48
C GLN A 126 4.51 -2.47 25.67
N SER A 127 4.50 -3.81 25.65
CA SER A 127 3.82 -4.61 26.67
C SER A 127 4.78 -5.11 27.73
N SER A 128 4.52 -4.74 28.98
CA SER A 128 5.23 -5.30 30.14
C SER A 128 4.93 -6.78 30.36
N LEU A 129 3.76 -7.27 29.92
CA LEU A 129 3.39 -8.69 30.02
C LEU A 129 4.15 -9.57 29.04
N ALA A 130 4.71 -8.98 27.98
CA ALA A 130 5.52 -9.70 27.02
C ALA A 130 7.00 -9.34 27.18
N ASP A 131 7.45 -9.04 28.40
CA ASP A 131 8.84 -8.64 28.74
C ASP A 131 9.41 -7.51 27.88
N TYR A 132 8.55 -6.61 27.40
CA TYR A 132 8.91 -5.59 26.42
C TYR A 132 9.62 -6.17 25.18
N CYS A 133 9.26 -7.39 24.77
CA CYS A 133 9.70 -7.98 23.51
C CYS A 133 9.07 -7.26 22.33
N THR A 134 9.87 -7.00 21.31
CA THR A 134 9.43 -6.37 20.07
C THR A 134 9.03 -7.44 19.06
N TYR A 135 7.74 -7.55 18.75
CA TYR A 135 7.20 -8.50 17.77
C TYR A 135 6.14 -7.83 16.91
N PHE A 136 5.77 -8.43 15.77
CA PHE A 136 4.74 -7.88 14.90
C PHE A 136 3.34 -8.04 15.50
N VAL A 137 2.67 -6.92 15.73
CA VAL A 137 1.27 -6.85 16.17
C VAL A 137 0.37 -6.65 14.94
N ALA A 138 -0.70 -7.43 14.82
CA ALA A 138 -1.67 -7.29 13.73
C ALA A 138 -2.35 -5.92 13.78
N TYR A 139 -2.57 -5.31 12.61
CA TYR A 139 -3.50 -4.19 12.51
C TYR A 139 -4.93 -4.67 12.80
N SER A 140 -5.78 -3.79 13.35
CA SER A 140 -7.19 -4.11 13.62
C SER A 140 -7.96 -4.51 12.36
N ASP A 141 -7.57 -3.96 11.21
CA ASP A 141 -8.11 -4.22 9.87
C ASP A 141 -7.13 -4.99 8.97
N GLY A 142 -6.05 -5.54 9.54
CA GLY A 142 -4.96 -6.17 8.79
C GLY A 142 -5.16 -7.65 8.46
N SER A 143 -6.31 -8.25 8.80
CA SER A 143 -6.53 -9.68 8.61
C SER A 143 -6.41 -10.06 7.12
N CYS A 144 -5.58 -11.05 6.82
CA CYS A 144 -5.55 -11.68 5.49
C CYS A 144 -6.58 -12.80 5.36
N THR A 145 -7.01 -13.38 6.49
CA THR A 145 -7.84 -14.59 6.50
C THR A 145 -9.34 -14.33 6.53
N ASP A 146 -9.75 -13.18 7.05
CA ASP A 146 -11.15 -12.79 7.23
C ASP A 146 -11.49 -11.61 6.33
N LYS A 147 -12.53 -11.76 5.49
CA LYS A 147 -12.98 -10.71 4.56
C LYS A 147 -13.80 -9.61 5.25
N ASN A 148 -14.37 -9.89 6.43
CA ASN A 148 -15.31 -8.99 7.10
C ASN A 148 -14.62 -8.03 8.08
N SER A 149 -13.53 -8.47 8.71
CA SER A 149 -12.73 -7.65 9.64
C SER A 149 -11.52 -6.99 8.99
N ALA A 150 -11.37 -7.08 7.66
CA ALA A 150 -10.20 -6.61 6.96
C ALA A 150 -10.46 -5.41 6.04
N ARG A 151 -9.42 -4.60 5.87
CA ARG A 151 -9.32 -3.58 4.81
C ARG A 151 -9.53 -4.22 3.44
N ALA A 152 -10.15 -3.49 2.53
CA ALA A 152 -10.34 -3.94 1.15
C ALA A 152 -8.98 -4.25 0.49
N PRO A 153 -8.86 -5.34 -0.30
CA PRO A 153 -7.61 -5.67 -0.97
C PRO A 153 -7.19 -4.66 -2.02
N ASP A 154 -5.91 -4.32 -1.98
CA ASP A 154 -5.28 -3.46 -2.97
C ASP A 154 -5.04 -4.26 -4.27
N ARG A 155 -5.94 -4.07 -5.22
CA ARG A 155 -5.89 -4.71 -6.55
C ARG A 155 -4.67 -4.27 -7.37
N MET A 156 -4.06 -3.11 -7.06
CA MET A 156 -2.86 -2.63 -7.75
C MET A 156 -1.62 -3.38 -7.29
N LEU A 157 -1.64 -3.92 -6.07
CA LEU A 157 -0.57 -4.76 -5.50
C LEU A 157 -0.87 -6.26 -5.66
N GLY A 158 -2.00 -6.61 -6.28
CA GLY A 158 -2.42 -7.98 -6.53
C GLY A 158 -2.88 -8.72 -5.27
N GLU A 159 -3.33 -7.99 -4.25
CA GLU A 159 -3.78 -8.58 -2.99
C GLU A 159 -5.12 -9.29 -3.12
N VAL A 160 -5.29 -10.34 -2.32
CA VAL A 160 -6.55 -11.05 -2.11
C VAL A 160 -6.66 -11.43 -0.64
N ARG A 161 -7.86 -11.35 -0.06
CA ARG A 161 -8.15 -11.79 1.32
C ARG A 161 -9.13 -12.97 1.32
N GLY A 162 -8.98 -13.87 2.28
CA GLY A 162 -9.79 -15.08 2.43
C GLY A 162 -9.05 -16.18 3.18
N SER A 163 -9.72 -17.30 3.45
CA SER A 163 -9.18 -18.36 4.31
C SER A 163 -7.84 -18.95 3.82
N SER A 164 -7.62 -18.97 2.50
CA SER A 164 -6.38 -19.39 1.84
C SER A 164 -5.35 -18.27 1.66
N SER A 165 -5.60 -17.05 2.15
CA SER A 165 -4.67 -15.92 2.03
C SER A 165 -3.80 -15.76 3.27
N ARG A 166 -2.53 -15.39 3.05
CA ARG A 166 -1.53 -15.14 4.08
C ARG A 166 -0.68 -13.91 3.73
N CYS A 167 -0.20 -13.23 4.76
CA CYS A 167 0.68 -12.10 4.63
C CYS A 167 2.05 -12.54 4.13
N MET A 168 2.52 -11.85 3.09
CA MET A 168 3.85 -12.04 2.51
C MET A 168 4.48 -10.68 2.24
N ALA A 169 5.81 -10.62 2.31
CA ALA A 169 6.53 -9.42 1.89
C ALA A 169 6.44 -9.29 0.37
N SER A 170 6.18 -8.09 -0.12
CA SER A 170 5.89 -7.83 -1.52
C SER A 170 6.30 -6.43 -1.94
N SER A 171 7.01 -6.35 -3.05
CA SER A 171 7.22 -5.12 -3.81
C SER A 171 6.37 -5.11 -5.09
N LEU A 172 5.41 -6.04 -5.23
CA LEU A 172 4.58 -6.12 -6.41
C LEU A 172 3.77 -4.85 -6.61
N VAL A 173 3.78 -4.37 -7.85
CA VAL A 173 2.95 -3.28 -8.33
C VAL A 173 2.56 -3.62 -9.75
N ARG A 174 1.27 -3.57 -10.07
CA ARG A 174 0.77 -3.87 -11.41
C ARG A 174 1.48 -3.00 -12.46
N THR A 175 1.85 -3.59 -13.59
CA THR A 175 2.50 -2.86 -14.69
C THR A 175 1.57 -1.72 -15.15
N GLY A 176 2.13 -0.51 -15.29
CA GLY A 176 1.36 0.73 -15.50
C GLY A 176 1.06 1.51 -14.22
N PHE A 177 1.40 0.96 -13.05
CA PHE A 177 1.24 1.60 -11.74
C PHE A 177 2.60 1.71 -11.03
N VAL A 178 2.77 2.74 -10.20
CA VAL A 178 3.94 2.90 -9.31
C VAL A 178 3.48 3.03 -7.87
N ARG A 179 4.20 2.37 -6.96
CA ARG A 179 3.94 2.46 -5.51
C ARG A 179 4.49 3.77 -5.00
N GLY A 180 3.71 4.50 -4.19
CA GLY A 180 4.15 5.74 -3.55
C GLY A 180 5.33 5.57 -2.58
N SER A 181 5.63 4.33 -2.15
CA SER A 181 6.82 3.97 -1.39
C SER A 181 7.71 3.01 -2.17
N LEU A 182 9.01 3.30 -2.19
CA LEU A 182 10.06 2.46 -2.78
C LEU A 182 10.47 1.27 -1.89
N THR A 183 9.99 1.21 -0.64
CA THR A 183 10.31 0.11 0.27
C THR A 183 9.47 -1.12 0.00
N GLN A 184 10.08 -2.30 0.17
CA GLN A 184 9.37 -3.58 0.14
C GLN A 184 8.31 -3.58 1.23
N GLY A 185 7.04 -3.67 0.84
CA GLY A 185 5.93 -3.72 1.76
C GLY A 185 5.53 -5.15 2.09
N ASN A 186 4.32 -5.31 2.60
CA ASN A 186 3.64 -6.57 2.76
C ASN A 186 2.24 -6.48 2.15
N GLY A 187 1.65 -7.64 1.89
CA GLY A 187 0.28 -7.75 1.44
C GLY A 187 -0.26 -9.15 1.62
N CYS A 188 -1.56 -9.29 1.44
CA CYS A 188 -2.27 -10.55 1.58
C CYS A 188 -2.34 -11.29 0.23
N TYR A 189 -1.78 -12.49 0.16
CA TYR A 189 -1.73 -13.30 -1.06
C TYR A 189 -2.23 -14.72 -0.81
N GLN A 190 -2.97 -15.26 -1.78
CA GLN A 190 -3.45 -16.63 -1.72
C GLN A 190 -2.30 -17.62 -1.83
N HIS A 191 -2.43 -18.74 -1.12
CA HIS A 191 -1.50 -19.85 -1.20
C HIS A 191 -2.24 -21.19 -1.26
N ARG A 192 -1.55 -22.21 -1.77
CA ARG A 192 -1.96 -23.62 -1.71
C ARG A 192 -0.75 -24.53 -1.60
N CYS A 193 -0.98 -25.70 -1.01
CA CYS A 193 0.05 -26.73 -0.84
C CYS A 193 -0.31 -27.92 -1.74
N VAL A 194 0.46 -28.13 -2.80
CA VAL A 194 0.19 -29.16 -3.82
C VAL A 194 1.45 -29.97 -4.03
N ASN A 195 1.38 -31.30 -3.92
CA ASN A 195 2.50 -32.22 -4.17
C ASN A 195 3.81 -31.81 -3.46
N ASN A 196 3.75 -31.54 -2.15
CA ASN A 196 4.88 -31.04 -1.35
C ASN A 196 5.51 -29.72 -1.85
N SER A 197 4.80 -28.95 -2.66
CA SER A 197 5.22 -27.63 -3.11
C SER A 197 4.25 -26.56 -2.59
N LEU A 198 4.81 -25.42 -2.19
CA LEU A 198 4.05 -24.22 -1.87
C LEU A 198 3.83 -23.45 -3.17
N GLU A 199 2.59 -23.12 -3.50
CA GLU A 199 2.24 -22.23 -4.59
C GLU A 199 1.52 -21.01 -4.07
N VAL A 200 1.80 -19.85 -4.67
CA VAL A 200 1.16 -18.57 -4.34
C VAL A 200 0.57 -17.93 -5.58
N SER A 201 -0.52 -17.18 -5.38
CA SER A 201 -1.31 -16.60 -6.47
C SER A 201 -1.33 -15.09 -6.42
N VAL A 202 -1.17 -14.48 -7.59
CA VAL A 202 -1.39 -13.06 -7.86
C VAL A 202 -2.23 -12.98 -9.13
N ASP A 203 -3.40 -12.33 -9.08
CA ASP A 203 -4.34 -12.27 -10.20
C ASP A 203 -4.69 -13.63 -10.81
N ASP A 204 -4.95 -14.63 -9.97
CA ASP A 204 -5.24 -16.02 -10.36
C ASP A 204 -4.11 -16.73 -11.13
N ILE A 205 -2.92 -16.13 -11.20
CA ILE A 205 -1.71 -16.75 -11.74
C ILE A 205 -0.98 -17.41 -10.58
N TRP A 206 -0.93 -18.74 -10.61
CA TRP A 206 -0.22 -19.54 -9.61
C TRP A 206 1.24 -19.72 -9.99
N LYS A 207 2.15 -19.48 -9.04
CA LYS A 207 3.57 -19.80 -9.17
C LYS A 207 4.06 -20.64 -8.00
N VAL A 208 4.94 -21.59 -8.30
CA VAL A 208 5.63 -22.41 -7.31
C VAL A 208 6.68 -21.56 -6.61
N CYS A 209 6.66 -21.59 -5.28
CA CYS A 209 7.66 -20.95 -4.43
C CYS A 209 8.92 -21.83 -4.33
N PRO A 210 10.12 -21.22 -4.23
CA PRO A 210 11.32 -21.96 -3.82
C PRO A 210 11.11 -22.64 -2.47
N GLU A 211 11.67 -23.84 -2.28
CA GLU A 211 11.46 -24.64 -1.05
C GLU A 211 11.91 -23.89 0.22
N ALA A 212 13.05 -23.19 0.14
CA ALA A 212 13.58 -22.37 1.23
C ALA A 212 12.92 -20.97 1.34
N GLY A 213 11.95 -20.66 0.48
CA GLY A 213 11.40 -19.32 0.31
C GLY A 213 12.29 -18.45 -0.58
N GLY A 214 11.79 -17.27 -0.94
CA GLY A 214 12.52 -16.33 -1.80
C GLY A 214 11.64 -15.62 -2.83
N PRO A 215 12.26 -14.78 -3.67
CA PRO A 215 11.54 -13.92 -4.59
C PRO A 215 10.91 -14.69 -5.76
N VAL A 216 9.69 -14.30 -6.11
CA VAL A 216 8.94 -14.76 -7.27
C VAL A 216 8.30 -13.56 -7.96
N GLN A 217 8.53 -13.44 -9.27
CA GLN A 217 7.96 -12.37 -10.09
C GLN A 217 6.65 -12.84 -10.74
N PHE A 218 5.73 -11.93 -11.04
CA PHE A 218 4.45 -12.23 -11.71
C PHE A 218 4.31 -11.43 -13.01
N PRO A 219 3.79 -12.03 -14.10
CA PRO A 219 3.56 -11.29 -15.34
C PRO A 219 2.47 -10.23 -15.13
N GLY A 220 2.66 -9.05 -15.71
CA GLY A 220 1.75 -7.91 -15.49
C GLY A 220 1.99 -7.18 -14.17
N PHE A 221 3.06 -7.51 -13.45
CA PHE A 221 3.51 -6.81 -12.25
C PHE A 221 5.01 -6.50 -12.34
N ASN A 222 5.39 -5.31 -11.88
CA ASN A 222 6.75 -4.93 -11.52
C ASN A 222 7.05 -5.39 -10.09
N GLY A 223 8.34 -5.64 -9.78
CA GLY A 223 8.77 -6.08 -8.46
C GLY A 223 8.63 -7.59 -8.24
N GLU A 224 8.60 -8.00 -6.97
CA GLU A 224 8.61 -9.41 -6.58
C GLU A 224 7.77 -9.65 -5.32
N LEU A 225 7.18 -10.84 -5.26
CA LEU A 225 6.59 -11.40 -4.06
C LEU A 225 7.64 -12.28 -3.38
N ILE A 226 7.87 -12.10 -2.08
CA ILE A 226 8.78 -12.95 -1.33
C ILE A 226 7.98 -14.10 -0.72
N CYS A 227 8.08 -15.26 -1.36
CA CYS A 227 7.52 -16.49 -0.84
C CYS A 227 8.15 -16.85 0.51
N PRO A 228 7.34 -17.31 1.49
CA PRO A 228 7.88 -17.97 2.66
C PRO A 228 8.47 -19.34 2.30
N ALA A 229 9.23 -19.92 3.22
CA ALA A 229 9.64 -21.30 3.09
C ALA A 229 8.42 -22.24 3.11
N TYR A 230 8.52 -23.39 2.43
CA TYR A 230 7.44 -24.38 2.38
C TYR A 230 6.90 -24.73 3.78
N GLN A 231 7.80 -24.87 4.76
CA GLN A 231 7.44 -25.29 6.10
C GLN A 231 6.63 -24.25 6.88
N GLU A 232 6.71 -22.97 6.53
CA GLU A 232 5.97 -21.91 7.22
C GLU A 232 4.46 -21.96 6.94
N LEU A 233 4.06 -22.41 5.75
CA LEU A 233 2.64 -22.45 5.34
C LEU A 233 2.11 -23.87 5.11
N CYS A 234 2.96 -24.80 4.66
CA CYS A 234 2.54 -26.14 4.24
C CYS A 234 2.96 -27.26 5.20
N SER A 235 3.86 -27.01 6.16
CA SER A 235 4.16 -27.99 7.21
C SER A 235 3.16 -27.89 8.35
N THR A 236 1.91 -28.21 8.05
CA THR A 236 0.97 -28.69 9.05
C THR A 236 0.63 -30.13 8.69
N VAL A 237 0.92 -31.06 9.61
CA VAL A 237 0.38 -32.41 9.55
C VAL A 237 -1.13 -32.25 9.41
N SER A 238 -1.64 -32.68 8.26
CA SER A 238 -3.05 -32.62 7.91
C SER A 238 -3.87 -33.45 8.90
N VAL A 239 -4.73 -32.80 9.67
CA VAL A 239 -5.88 -33.45 10.30
C VAL A 239 -7.14 -32.83 9.68
N SER A 240 -7.88 -33.66 8.96
CA SER A 240 -9.21 -33.37 8.43
C SER A 240 -10.21 -33.19 9.57
N VAL A 241 -10.80 -32.00 9.70
CA VAL A 241 -11.87 -31.70 10.65
C VAL A 241 -13.23 -31.85 9.94
N PRO A 242 -14.25 -32.48 10.54
CA PRO A 242 -15.58 -32.60 9.94
C PRO A 242 -16.22 -31.22 9.71
N GLY A 243 -16.72 -30.97 8.49
CA GLY A 243 -17.15 -29.64 7.99
C GLY A 243 -16.41 -29.18 6.73
N GLN A 244 -15.56 -30.04 6.16
CA GLN A 244 -14.70 -29.73 5.02
C GLN A 244 -15.46 -29.67 3.68
N CYS A 245 -15.22 -28.61 2.92
CA CYS A 245 -15.76 -28.46 1.57
C CYS A 245 -15.18 -29.48 0.58
N PRO A 246 -15.95 -29.89 -0.45
CA PRO A 246 -15.48 -30.82 -1.47
C PRO A 246 -14.19 -30.31 -2.12
N SER A 247 -13.13 -31.13 -2.08
CA SER A 247 -11.80 -30.82 -2.62
C SER A 247 -11.24 -29.46 -2.16
N SER A 248 -11.63 -28.98 -0.96
CA SER A 248 -11.28 -27.63 -0.48
C SER A 248 -11.62 -26.53 -1.51
N CYS A 249 -12.73 -26.69 -2.23
CA CYS A 249 -13.16 -25.81 -3.32
C CYS A 249 -12.12 -25.63 -4.42
N ASN A 250 -11.24 -26.62 -4.63
CA ASN A 250 -10.06 -26.55 -5.51
C ASN A 250 -9.26 -25.24 -5.35
N PHE A 251 -9.38 -24.59 -4.19
CA PHE A 251 -8.82 -23.27 -3.91
C PHE A 251 -9.33 -22.13 -4.83
N ASN A 252 -10.42 -22.37 -5.57
CA ASN A 252 -11.07 -21.41 -6.46
C ASN A 252 -12.42 -20.90 -5.90
N GLY A 253 -12.58 -20.98 -4.58
CA GLY A 253 -13.79 -20.54 -3.89
C GLY A 253 -13.64 -20.54 -2.39
N ASP A 254 -14.52 -19.83 -1.71
CA ASP A 254 -14.61 -19.84 -0.26
C ASP A 254 -15.38 -21.07 0.20
N CYS A 255 -14.88 -21.71 1.27
CA CYS A 255 -15.60 -22.76 1.96
C CYS A 255 -16.47 -22.15 3.06
N VAL A 256 -17.79 -22.18 2.89
CA VAL A 256 -18.76 -21.67 3.86
C VAL A 256 -19.76 -22.79 4.15
N ASP A 257 -19.86 -23.20 5.42
CA ASP A 257 -20.76 -24.27 5.88
C ASP A 257 -20.69 -25.57 5.07
N GLY A 258 -19.47 -25.99 4.67
CA GLY A 258 -19.25 -27.21 3.89
C GLY A 258 -19.64 -27.09 2.40
N ARG A 259 -20.02 -25.90 1.91
CA ARG A 259 -20.29 -25.62 0.50
C ARG A 259 -19.27 -24.63 -0.08
N CYS A 260 -18.93 -24.82 -1.35
CA CYS A 260 -18.05 -23.93 -2.08
C CYS A 260 -18.79 -22.76 -2.70
N HIS A 261 -18.33 -21.55 -2.38
CA HIS A 261 -18.70 -20.29 -3.00
C HIS A 261 -17.59 -19.86 -3.95
N CYS A 262 -17.72 -20.20 -5.23
CA CYS A 262 -16.64 -20.03 -6.20
C CYS A 262 -16.32 -18.56 -6.48
N PHE A 263 -15.02 -18.28 -6.68
CA PHE A 263 -14.53 -17.01 -7.18
C PHE A 263 -15.02 -16.78 -8.61
N ILE A 264 -15.02 -15.51 -9.04
CA ILE A 264 -15.54 -15.14 -10.35
C ILE A 264 -14.80 -15.90 -11.46
N GLY A 265 -15.54 -16.39 -12.46
CA GLY A 265 -14.98 -17.24 -13.52
C GLY A 265 -14.81 -18.71 -13.15
N PHE A 266 -15.03 -19.11 -11.90
CA PHE A 266 -15.04 -20.50 -11.46
C PHE A 266 -16.44 -20.96 -11.07
N HIS A 267 -16.74 -22.25 -11.28
CA HIS A 267 -18.04 -22.82 -10.99
C HIS A 267 -17.96 -24.34 -10.77
N GLY A 268 -19.11 -24.94 -10.41
CA GLY A 268 -19.21 -26.35 -10.03
C GLY A 268 -19.20 -26.54 -8.51
N HIS A 269 -19.49 -27.77 -8.06
CA HIS A 269 -19.66 -28.07 -6.63
C HIS A 269 -18.41 -27.86 -5.77
N ASP A 270 -17.24 -27.86 -6.43
CA ASP A 270 -15.91 -27.78 -5.85
C ASP A 270 -15.07 -26.70 -6.56
N CYS A 271 -15.67 -25.84 -7.38
CA CYS A 271 -14.99 -24.78 -8.15
C CYS A 271 -13.86 -25.26 -9.09
N SER A 272 -13.92 -26.51 -9.54
CA SER A 272 -12.96 -27.08 -10.51
C SER A 272 -13.15 -26.59 -11.94
N LYS A 273 -14.35 -26.09 -12.30
CA LYS A 273 -14.68 -25.69 -13.66
C LYS A 273 -14.46 -24.20 -13.86
N ARG A 274 -13.93 -23.81 -15.01
CA ARG A 274 -13.60 -22.43 -15.35
C ARG A 274 -14.34 -21.97 -16.62
N SER A 275 -14.75 -20.71 -16.63
CA SER A 275 -15.41 -20.03 -17.75
C SER A 275 -15.08 -18.53 -17.70
N CYS A 276 -15.01 -17.87 -18.84
CA CYS A 276 -14.75 -16.43 -18.88
C CYS A 276 -15.87 -15.64 -18.18
N PRO A 277 -15.58 -14.90 -17.09
CA PRO A 277 -16.58 -14.08 -16.44
C PRO A 277 -17.11 -13.03 -17.41
N GLY A 278 -18.43 -12.85 -17.45
CA GLY A 278 -19.10 -11.88 -18.34
C GLY A 278 -18.78 -12.02 -19.83
N ASN A 279 -18.25 -13.16 -20.28
CA ASN A 279 -17.66 -13.32 -21.62
C ASN A 279 -16.63 -12.22 -21.96
N CYS A 280 -15.76 -11.89 -21.01
CA CYS A 280 -14.77 -10.82 -21.10
C CYS A 280 -15.37 -9.43 -21.34
N ASN A 281 -16.62 -9.22 -20.89
CA ASN A 281 -17.40 -7.99 -21.00
C ASN A 281 -17.45 -7.38 -22.42
N GLY A 282 -17.22 -8.20 -23.45
CA GLY A 282 -17.12 -7.73 -24.83
C GLY A 282 -15.84 -6.93 -25.15
N GLN A 283 -14.95 -6.72 -24.18
CA GLN A 283 -13.68 -5.98 -24.31
C GLN A 283 -12.46 -6.92 -24.36
N GLY A 284 -12.69 -8.15 -24.81
CA GLY A 284 -11.68 -9.20 -24.81
C GLY A 284 -12.15 -10.47 -25.51
N LYS A 285 -11.19 -11.38 -25.72
CA LYS A 285 -11.46 -12.70 -26.30
C LYS A 285 -11.34 -13.77 -25.22
N CYS A 286 -12.41 -14.56 -25.05
CA CYS A 286 -12.39 -15.71 -24.17
C CYS A 286 -11.57 -16.85 -24.79
N LEU A 287 -10.55 -17.32 -24.05
CA LEU A 287 -9.71 -18.44 -24.46
C LEU A 287 -10.33 -19.78 -24.04
N SER A 288 -9.91 -20.88 -24.68
CA SER A 288 -10.45 -22.23 -24.43
C SER A 288 -10.23 -22.75 -23.00
N ASN A 289 -9.33 -22.14 -22.23
CA ASN A 289 -9.07 -22.45 -20.82
C ASN A 289 -9.87 -21.57 -19.84
N GLY A 290 -10.80 -20.74 -20.32
CA GLY A 290 -11.64 -19.87 -19.49
C GLY A 290 -10.96 -18.60 -18.99
N ILE A 291 -9.87 -18.17 -19.63
CA ILE A 291 -9.15 -16.91 -19.33
C ILE A 291 -9.49 -15.87 -20.40
N CYS A 292 -9.68 -14.62 -19.96
CA CYS A 292 -9.88 -13.49 -20.86
C CYS A 292 -8.55 -12.90 -21.35
N ARG A 293 -8.42 -12.73 -22.67
CA ARG A 293 -7.38 -11.90 -23.28
C ARG A 293 -7.99 -10.55 -23.65
N CYS A 294 -7.71 -9.52 -22.85
CA CYS A 294 -8.27 -8.19 -23.05
C CYS A 294 -7.73 -7.49 -24.29
N GLU A 295 -8.56 -6.61 -24.86
CA GLU A 295 -8.16 -5.70 -25.93
C GLU A 295 -7.34 -4.53 -25.37
N ASN A 296 -6.62 -3.82 -26.25
CA ASN A 296 -5.78 -2.69 -25.83
C ASN A 296 -6.62 -1.62 -25.12
N GLY A 297 -6.15 -1.16 -23.96
CA GLY A 297 -6.86 -0.20 -23.12
C GLY A 297 -7.79 -0.83 -22.08
N TYR A 298 -7.88 -2.16 -22.00
CA TYR A 298 -8.66 -2.88 -20.99
C TYR A 298 -7.83 -3.93 -20.25
N THR A 299 -8.18 -4.19 -19.00
CA THR A 299 -7.48 -5.11 -18.09
C THR A 299 -8.46 -5.74 -17.08
N GLY A 300 -7.94 -6.63 -16.24
CA GLY A 300 -8.70 -7.41 -15.26
C GLY A 300 -9.11 -8.79 -15.78
N ILE A 301 -9.54 -9.65 -14.86
CA ILE A 301 -9.88 -11.07 -15.11
C ILE A 301 -11.07 -11.28 -16.07
N ASP A 302 -11.88 -10.24 -16.27
CA ASP A 302 -13.03 -10.20 -17.16
C ASP A 302 -12.99 -9.00 -18.12
N CYS A 303 -11.87 -8.28 -18.21
CA CYS A 303 -11.69 -7.10 -19.07
C CYS A 303 -12.65 -5.93 -18.81
N SER A 304 -13.27 -5.84 -17.62
CA SER A 304 -14.18 -4.74 -17.31
C SER A 304 -13.47 -3.41 -17.04
N THR A 305 -12.18 -3.42 -16.74
CA THR A 305 -11.46 -2.25 -16.23
C THR A 305 -10.66 -1.59 -17.34
N ALA A 306 -10.94 -0.32 -17.64
CA ALA A 306 -10.13 0.45 -18.56
C ALA A 306 -8.78 0.84 -17.94
N VAL A 307 -7.73 0.83 -18.75
CA VAL A 307 -6.36 1.21 -18.38
C VAL A 307 -6.21 2.73 -18.46
N CYS A 308 -5.63 3.35 -17.44
CA CYS A 308 -5.29 4.78 -17.49
C CYS A 308 -3.95 5.03 -18.18
N ASP A 309 -3.72 6.29 -18.58
CA ASP A 309 -2.44 6.77 -19.09
C ASP A 309 -1.29 6.46 -18.11
N GLU A 310 -0.14 6.01 -18.60
CA GLU A 310 1.06 5.74 -17.79
C GLU A 310 1.51 6.97 -16.98
N GLN A 311 1.21 8.18 -17.47
CA GLN A 311 1.55 9.44 -16.80
C GLN A 311 0.69 9.71 -15.55
N CYS A 312 -0.46 9.02 -15.41
CA CYS A 312 -1.35 9.16 -14.25
C CYS A 312 -0.61 8.93 -12.93
N SER A 313 0.14 7.82 -12.84
CA SER A 313 0.89 7.49 -11.62
C SER A 313 2.18 8.28 -11.47
N LEU A 314 2.79 8.77 -12.56
CA LEU A 314 3.98 9.64 -12.49
C LEU A 314 3.68 10.98 -11.78
N HIS A 315 2.45 11.48 -11.92
CA HIS A 315 1.98 12.68 -11.24
C HIS A 315 1.18 12.38 -9.95
N GLY A 316 1.16 11.11 -9.54
CA GLY A 316 0.56 10.60 -8.31
C GLY A 316 -0.97 10.66 -8.26
N GLY A 317 -1.61 10.39 -9.41
CA GLY A 317 -3.03 10.08 -9.48
C GLY A 317 -3.32 8.59 -9.31
N VAL A 318 -4.55 8.29 -8.92
CA VAL A 318 -5.15 6.96 -8.82
C VAL A 318 -6.06 6.73 -10.03
N CYS A 319 -5.87 5.60 -10.71
CA CYS A 319 -6.73 5.23 -11.82
C CYS A 319 -8.03 4.60 -11.30
N ASP A 320 -9.17 5.24 -11.59
CA ASP A 320 -10.49 4.64 -11.48
C ASP A 320 -11.06 4.37 -12.87
N ASN A 321 -10.98 3.11 -13.31
CA ASN A 321 -11.59 2.63 -14.55
C ASN A 321 -11.31 3.49 -15.79
N GLY A 322 -10.03 3.79 -16.05
CA GLY A 322 -9.59 4.60 -17.20
C GLY A 322 -9.65 6.11 -16.96
N VAL A 323 -10.22 6.56 -15.83
CA VAL A 323 -10.19 7.96 -15.40
C VAL A 323 -9.08 8.13 -14.36
N CYS A 324 -8.16 9.05 -14.61
CA CYS A 324 -7.12 9.38 -13.63
C CYS A 324 -7.67 10.43 -12.65
N GLU A 325 -7.83 10.04 -11.39
CA GLU A 325 -8.23 10.92 -10.30
C GLU A 325 -7.01 11.30 -9.46
N PHE A 326 -6.96 12.55 -8.99
CA PHE A 326 -5.86 13.04 -8.16
C PHE A 326 -6.42 13.50 -6.83
N ARG A 327 -6.58 12.61 -5.85
CA ARG A 327 -7.14 13.02 -4.55
C ARG A 327 -6.03 13.46 -3.62
N CYS A 328 -6.31 14.43 -2.77
CA CYS A 328 -5.34 14.89 -1.80
C CYS A 328 -5.09 13.82 -0.72
N SER A 329 -6.16 13.14 -0.31
CA SER A 329 -6.14 12.06 0.67
C SER A 329 -5.35 10.81 0.25
N ASP A 330 -5.06 10.63 -1.04
CA ASP A 330 -4.23 9.52 -1.54
C ASP A 330 -2.77 9.63 -1.06
N TYR A 331 -2.34 10.82 -0.65
CA TYR A 331 -1.01 11.05 -0.09
C TYR A 331 -1.09 11.02 1.44
N ALA A 332 -0.41 10.04 2.06
CA ALA A 332 -0.42 9.89 3.51
C ALA A 332 -0.04 11.19 4.23
N GLY A 333 -0.94 11.67 5.09
CA GLY A 333 -0.75 12.89 5.86
C GLY A 333 -1.11 14.20 5.13
N TYR A 334 -1.55 14.17 3.88
CA TYR A 334 -2.01 15.34 3.12
C TYR A 334 -3.52 15.52 3.22
N THR A 335 -3.96 16.77 3.26
CA THR A 335 -5.38 17.15 3.20
C THR A 335 -5.54 18.50 2.49
N CYS A 336 -6.78 18.87 2.15
CA CYS A 336 -7.08 20.21 1.63
C CYS A 336 -6.96 21.25 2.76
N GLN A 337 -5.89 22.03 2.71
CA GLN A 337 -5.54 23.08 3.67
C GLN A 337 -5.95 24.44 3.12
N ASN A 338 -6.50 25.32 3.97
CA ASN A 338 -6.86 26.68 3.54
C ASN A 338 -5.62 27.48 3.14
N SER A 339 -5.71 28.30 2.09
CA SER A 339 -4.59 29.15 1.65
C SER A 339 -4.01 30.01 2.78
N SER A 340 -4.86 30.45 3.70
CA SER A 340 -4.48 31.24 4.88
C SER A 340 -3.55 30.51 5.85
N THR A 341 -3.65 29.18 5.99
CA THR A 341 -2.78 28.38 6.86
C THR A 341 -1.42 28.11 6.22
N LEU A 342 -1.37 28.10 4.90
CA LEU A 342 -0.16 27.84 4.12
C LEU A 342 0.74 29.08 3.97
N LEU A 343 0.17 30.30 4.02
CA LEU A 343 0.87 31.57 3.82
C LEU A 343 2.11 31.76 4.71
N SER A 344 2.07 31.27 5.95
CA SER A 344 3.17 31.39 6.90
C SER A 344 4.32 30.41 6.62
N SER A 345 4.04 29.32 5.90
CA SER A 345 4.98 28.22 5.67
C SER A 345 5.56 28.21 4.24
N LEU A 346 4.88 28.83 3.27
CA LEU A 346 5.26 28.81 1.85
C LEU A 346 5.53 30.23 1.31
N SER A 347 6.68 30.80 1.67
CA SER A 347 7.08 32.17 1.33
C SER A 347 7.20 32.43 -0.18
N VAL A 348 7.70 31.46 -0.95
CA VAL A 348 7.82 31.49 -2.42
C VAL A 348 6.44 31.54 -3.08
N CYS A 349 5.45 30.88 -2.46
CA CYS A 349 4.08 30.81 -2.94
C CYS A 349 3.17 31.91 -2.40
N LYS A 350 3.71 32.87 -1.64
CA LYS A 350 2.93 33.95 -1.03
C LYS A 350 2.00 34.67 -2.01
N ASN A 351 2.53 35.11 -3.15
CA ASN A 351 1.73 35.83 -4.16
C ASN A 351 0.59 34.97 -4.75
N VAL A 352 0.80 33.66 -4.83
CA VAL A 352 -0.20 32.70 -5.32
C VAL A 352 -1.31 32.54 -4.27
N LEU A 353 -0.92 32.29 -3.02
CA LEU A 353 -1.85 32.06 -1.92
C LEU A 353 -2.66 33.31 -1.53
N GLU A 354 -2.07 34.51 -1.62
CA GLU A 354 -2.77 35.77 -1.37
C GLU A 354 -3.87 36.05 -2.43
N SER A 355 -3.64 35.63 -3.68
CA SER A 355 -4.62 35.80 -4.76
C SER A 355 -5.82 34.86 -4.67
N ASP A 356 -5.71 33.77 -3.89
CA ASP A 356 -6.75 32.76 -3.69
C ASP A 356 -6.97 32.48 -2.19
N ILE A 357 -7.12 33.53 -1.38
CA ILE A 357 -7.12 33.44 0.08
C ILE A 357 -8.28 32.61 0.65
N SER A 358 -9.40 32.51 -0.08
CA SER A 358 -10.57 31.69 0.26
C SER A 358 -10.49 30.26 -0.29
N GLY A 359 -9.44 29.94 -1.05
CA GLY A 359 -9.22 28.62 -1.62
C GLY A 359 -8.65 27.62 -0.62
N GLN A 360 -8.60 26.36 -1.07
CA GLN A 360 -7.93 25.26 -0.39
C GLN A 360 -6.95 24.60 -1.35
N HIS A 361 -5.81 24.16 -0.83
CA HIS A 361 -4.76 23.49 -1.59
C HIS A 361 -4.36 22.20 -0.90
N CYS A 362 -4.02 21.21 -1.71
CA CYS A 362 -3.51 19.95 -1.20
C CYS A 362 -2.12 20.14 -0.59
N ALA A 363 -1.99 19.89 0.71
CA ALA A 363 -0.75 20.05 1.45
C ALA A 363 -0.74 19.16 2.72
N PRO A 364 0.44 18.88 3.31
CA PRO A 364 0.52 18.15 4.58
C PRO A 364 -0.30 18.81 5.68
N SER A 365 -1.00 17.98 6.45
CA SER A 365 -1.79 18.38 7.62
C SER A 365 -0.92 18.59 8.87
N GLU A 366 0.23 17.91 8.96
CA GLU A 366 1.18 18.07 10.05
C GLU A 366 2.07 19.30 9.82
N SER A 367 2.17 20.17 10.84
CA SER A 367 2.96 21.40 10.76
C SER A 367 4.46 21.16 10.52
N SER A 368 5.01 20.08 11.10
CA SER A 368 6.43 19.72 10.95
C SER A 368 6.79 19.37 9.50
N THR A 369 5.89 18.66 8.80
CA THR A 369 6.03 18.30 7.40
C THR A 369 5.73 19.49 6.50
N LEU A 370 4.69 20.27 6.82
CA LEU A 370 4.31 21.45 6.05
C LEU A 370 5.46 22.47 5.95
N GLN A 371 6.21 22.68 7.03
CA GLN A 371 7.37 23.57 7.05
C GLN A 371 8.49 23.13 6.09
N GLN A 372 8.55 21.84 5.73
CA GLN A 372 9.56 21.30 4.83
C GLN A 372 9.14 21.39 3.36
N VAL A 373 7.84 21.51 3.06
CA VAL A 373 7.28 21.46 1.69
C VAL A 373 7.94 22.49 0.77
N GLU A 374 8.18 23.71 1.26
CA GLU A 374 8.83 24.75 0.47
C GLU A 374 10.24 24.32 0.04
N GLU A 375 11.04 23.79 0.96
CA GLU A 375 12.42 23.41 0.70
C GLU A 375 12.55 22.13 -0.11
N VAL A 376 11.69 21.13 0.14
CA VAL A 376 11.85 19.78 -0.44
C VAL A 376 11.01 19.57 -1.70
N VAL A 377 9.98 20.38 -1.95
CA VAL A 377 9.09 20.25 -3.12
C VAL A 377 9.12 21.51 -3.98
N VAL A 378 8.73 22.66 -3.42
CA VAL A 378 8.50 23.90 -4.18
C VAL A 378 9.81 24.43 -4.77
N ILE A 379 10.86 24.55 -3.96
CA ILE A 379 12.17 25.08 -4.38
C ILE A 379 12.82 24.18 -5.45
N PRO A 380 12.86 22.84 -5.30
CA PRO A 380 13.36 21.96 -6.35
C PRO A 380 12.59 22.10 -7.67
N ASN A 381 11.27 22.20 -7.62
CA ASN A 381 10.43 22.43 -8.79
C ASN A 381 10.72 23.79 -9.44
N TYR A 382 10.86 24.84 -8.64
CA TYR A 382 11.28 26.16 -9.10
C TYR A 382 12.67 26.11 -9.77
N HIS A 383 13.65 25.44 -9.18
CA HIS A 383 14.99 25.32 -9.76
C HIS A 383 15.01 24.50 -11.06
N ARG A 384 14.14 23.51 -11.22
CA ARG A 384 13.96 22.78 -12.49
C ARG A 384 13.38 23.69 -13.58
N LEU A 385 12.42 24.53 -13.22
CA LEU A 385 11.80 25.51 -14.11
C LEU A 385 12.71 26.73 -14.38
N PHE A 386 13.64 27.02 -13.49
CA PHE A 386 14.55 28.16 -13.62
C PHE A 386 16.01 27.75 -13.34
N PRO A 387 16.59 26.86 -14.17
CA PRO A 387 17.93 26.32 -13.93
C PRO A 387 19.00 27.39 -14.18
N GLY A 388 19.92 27.54 -13.23
CA GLY A 388 21.10 28.39 -13.39
C GLY A 388 20.86 29.89 -13.15
N GLY A 389 20.12 30.22 -12.09
CA GLY A 389 19.86 31.59 -11.62
C GLY A 389 20.85 32.65 -12.14
N ALA A 390 20.33 33.64 -12.88
CA ALA A 390 21.07 34.78 -13.42
C ALA A 390 22.28 34.50 -14.37
N ARG A 391 22.37 33.35 -15.07
CA ARG A 391 23.38 33.16 -16.13
C ARG A 391 22.81 32.68 -17.48
N LYS A 392 22.07 33.55 -18.16
CA LYS A 392 21.99 33.58 -19.65
C LYS A 392 22.11 35.02 -20.15
N LEU A 393 23.09 35.26 -21.02
CA LEU A 393 23.69 36.57 -21.35
C LEU A 393 22.83 37.55 -22.16
N PHE A 394 21.52 37.32 -22.35
CA PHE A 394 20.68 38.24 -23.13
C PHE A 394 19.28 38.41 -22.49
N ASN A 395 18.78 39.66 -22.48
CA ASN A 395 17.55 40.21 -21.88
C ASN A 395 17.53 40.50 -20.37
N ILE A 396 17.97 41.71 -20.00
CA ILE A 396 17.90 42.27 -18.64
C ILE A 396 16.44 42.56 -18.21
N PHE A 397 15.53 42.91 -19.13
CA PHE A 397 14.13 43.24 -18.83
C PHE A 397 13.17 42.04 -18.74
N GLY A 398 13.52 40.88 -19.33
CA GLY A 398 12.69 39.66 -19.30
C GLY A 398 12.92 38.76 -18.08
N ARG A 399 14.02 38.97 -17.34
CA ARG A 399 14.45 38.10 -16.23
C ARG A 399 13.48 38.10 -15.05
N GLY A 400 12.97 39.27 -14.65
CA GLY A 400 12.01 39.37 -13.55
C GLY A 400 10.66 38.72 -13.87
N TYR A 401 10.24 38.75 -15.15
CA TYR A 401 9.00 38.12 -15.57
C TYR A 401 9.10 36.59 -15.60
N CYS A 402 10.21 36.04 -16.10
CA CYS A 402 10.44 34.60 -16.07
C CYS A 402 10.59 34.07 -14.64
N ASP A 403 11.33 34.75 -13.76
CA ASP A 403 11.44 34.39 -12.34
C ASP A 403 10.05 34.31 -11.67
N ALA A 404 9.22 35.35 -11.86
CA ALA A 404 7.87 35.37 -11.31
C ALA A 404 6.96 34.28 -11.91
N ALA A 405 7.04 34.02 -13.21
CA ALA A 405 6.28 32.97 -13.87
C ALA A 405 6.71 31.57 -13.41
N ALA A 406 8.02 31.34 -13.26
CA ALA A 406 8.57 30.08 -12.77
C ALA A 406 8.17 29.80 -11.32
N LYS A 407 8.23 30.80 -10.43
CA LYS A 407 7.76 30.66 -9.04
C LYS A 407 6.27 30.32 -8.98
N ARG A 408 5.44 31.02 -9.76
CA ARG A 408 3.99 30.74 -9.81
C ARG A 408 3.70 29.34 -10.30
N LEU A 409 4.30 28.94 -11.41
CA LEU A 409 4.09 27.60 -11.96
C LEU A 409 4.59 26.51 -10.99
N ALA A 410 5.76 26.71 -10.36
CA ALA A 410 6.29 25.81 -9.33
C ALA A 410 5.33 25.65 -8.14
N CYS A 411 4.68 26.72 -7.72
CA CYS A 411 3.67 26.65 -6.66
C CYS A 411 2.44 25.88 -7.12
N TRP A 412 1.87 26.20 -8.28
CA TRP A 412 0.66 25.53 -8.76
C TRP A 412 0.83 24.02 -8.96
N ILE A 413 1.99 23.56 -9.45
CA ILE A 413 2.28 22.13 -9.55
C ILE A 413 2.54 21.46 -8.20
N SER A 414 3.01 22.21 -7.19
CA SER A 414 3.39 21.64 -5.88
C SER A 414 2.25 21.63 -4.86
N ILE A 415 1.33 22.60 -4.93
CA ILE A 415 0.18 22.77 -4.03
C ILE A 415 -1.08 23.05 -4.85
N GLN A 416 -1.54 22.03 -5.57
CA GLN A 416 -2.72 22.15 -6.43
C GLN A 416 -3.98 22.49 -5.61
N LYS A 417 -4.83 23.36 -6.16
CA LYS A 417 -6.11 23.71 -5.54
C LYS A 417 -7.02 22.48 -5.45
N CYS A 418 -7.76 22.36 -4.36
CA CYS A 418 -8.80 21.36 -4.23
C CYS A 418 -10.09 21.83 -4.91
N ASP A 419 -10.85 20.88 -5.44
CA ASP A 419 -12.18 21.10 -5.97
C ASP A 419 -13.17 21.49 -4.86
N LYS A 420 -14.42 21.76 -5.24
CA LYS A 420 -15.46 22.19 -4.30
C LYS A 420 -15.89 21.07 -3.34
N ASP A 421 -15.67 19.82 -3.70
CA ASP A 421 -16.06 18.65 -2.92
C ASP A 421 -15.02 18.32 -1.83
N GLY A 422 -13.84 18.95 -1.89
CA GLY A 422 -12.93 19.11 -0.75
C GLY A 422 -11.82 18.05 -0.66
N ASP A 423 -11.56 17.32 -1.74
CA ASP A 423 -10.46 16.34 -1.77
C ASP A 423 -9.84 16.17 -3.17
N ASN A 424 -10.57 16.37 -4.26
CA ASN A 424 -9.98 16.20 -5.59
C ASN A 424 -9.10 17.40 -5.93
N ARG A 425 -7.90 17.13 -6.42
CA ARG A 425 -6.97 18.15 -6.91
C ARG A 425 -7.39 18.58 -8.31
N LEU A 426 -7.44 19.89 -8.51
CA LEU A 426 -7.60 20.48 -9.83
C LEU A 426 -6.25 20.51 -10.56
N ARG A 427 -6.28 20.21 -11.86
CA ARG A 427 -5.11 20.31 -12.75
C ARG A 427 -4.63 21.75 -12.86
N VAL A 428 -3.36 21.97 -13.17
CA VAL A 428 -2.84 23.33 -13.39
C VAL A 428 -3.41 23.90 -14.68
N CYS A 429 -3.86 25.15 -14.73
CA CYS A 429 -4.46 25.65 -15.97
C CYS A 429 -3.43 25.66 -17.10
N HIS A 430 -3.84 25.22 -18.28
CA HIS A 430 -3.05 25.24 -19.52
C HIS A 430 -2.39 26.61 -19.75
N SER A 431 -3.15 27.68 -19.46
CA SER A 431 -2.71 29.08 -19.57
C SER A 431 -1.51 29.43 -18.69
N ALA A 432 -1.36 28.80 -17.51
CA ALA A 432 -0.19 29.01 -16.66
C ALA A 432 1.08 28.38 -17.25
N CYS A 433 0.96 27.18 -17.83
CA CYS A 433 2.07 26.55 -18.56
C CYS A 433 2.49 27.40 -19.77
N GLN A 434 1.54 27.84 -20.59
CA GLN A 434 1.82 28.72 -21.73
C GLN A 434 2.47 30.05 -21.30
N SER A 435 1.98 30.66 -20.22
CA SER A 435 2.53 31.90 -19.67
C SER A 435 4.00 31.73 -19.26
N TYR A 436 4.34 30.61 -18.62
CA TYR A 436 5.73 30.28 -18.30
C TYR A 436 6.58 30.07 -19.56
N ASN A 437 6.11 29.27 -20.53
CA ASN A 437 6.83 29.04 -21.78
C ASN A 437 7.14 30.35 -22.50
N LEU A 438 6.17 31.27 -22.57
CA LEU A 438 6.33 32.58 -23.17
C LEU A 438 7.30 33.47 -22.37
N ALA A 439 7.16 33.54 -21.05
CA ALA A 439 7.98 34.40 -20.20
C ALA A 439 9.45 33.96 -20.17
N CYS A 440 9.69 32.65 -20.22
CA CYS A 440 11.01 32.04 -20.07
C CYS A 440 11.66 31.60 -21.39
N GLY A 441 10.92 31.62 -22.51
CA GLY A 441 11.37 31.02 -23.77
C GLY A 441 11.58 29.51 -23.64
N ALA A 442 10.76 28.85 -22.82
CA ALA A 442 10.79 27.41 -22.57
C ALA A 442 9.85 26.67 -23.53
N SER A 443 9.87 25.33 -23.47
CA SER A 443 9.10 24.45 -24.34
C SER A 443 8.53 23.27 -23.54
N LEU A 444 7.91 23.56 -22.40
CA LEU A 444 7.13 22.55 -21.66
C LEU A 444 5.96 22.09 -22.52
N ASP A 445 5.66 20.79 -22.47
CA ASP A 445 4.47 20.23 -23.08
C ASP A 445 3.25 20.57 -22.21
N CYS A 446 2.47 21.56 -22.63
CA CYS A 446 1.26 21.98 -21.94
C CYS A 446 0.04 21.11 -22.30
N SER A 447 0.19 20.11 -23.20
CA SER A 447 -0.89 19.22 -23.61
C SER A 447 -1.05 17.98 -22.72
N ASP A 448 -0.12 17.77 -21.78
CA ASP A 448 -0.19 16.72 -20.77
C ASP A 448 -1.39 16.94 -19.83
N GLN A 449 -2.47 16.19 -20.09
CA GLN A 449 -3.73 16.28 -19.36
C GLN A 449 -3.69 15.62 -17.97
N THR A 450 -2.57 15.02 -17.57
CA THR A 450 -2.38 14.51 -16.21
C THR A 450 -1.89 15.61 -15.27
N LEU A 451 -1.25 16.67 -15.80
CA LEU A 451 -0.76 17.81 -15.02
C LEU A 451 -1.51 19.11 -15.35
N PHE A 452 -1.84 19.33 -16.62
CA PHE A 452 -2.44 20.56 -17.12
C PHE A 452 -3.89 20.37 -17.56
N SER A 453 -4.69 21.42 -17.41
CA SER A 453 -6.05 21.49 -17.97
C SER A 453 -6.00 21.45 -19.50
N SER A 454 -7.15 21.21 -20.14
CA SER A 454 -7.30 21.49 -21.58
C SER A 454 -7.31 23.00 -21.86
N GLU A 455 -7.17 23.38 -23.14
CA GLU A 455 -7.27 24.78 -23.58
C GLU A 455 -8.67 25.37 -23.38
N GLU A 456 -9.71 24.53 -23.30
CA GLU A 456 -11.11 24.91 -23.23
C GLU A 456 -11.65 24.99 -21.79
N GLU A 457 -10.91 24.47 -20.80
CA GLU A 457 -11.27 24.49 -19.38
C GLU A 457 -11.14 25.90 -18.78
N GLY A 458 -12.20 26.38 -18.10
CA GLY A 458 -12.25 27.72 -17.51
C GLY A 458 -11.57 27.82 -16.14
N ASP A 459 -11.28 29.05 -15.68
CA ASP A 459 -10.54 29.36 -14.43
C ASP A 459 -11.10 28.71 -13.14
N GLY A 460 -12.36 28.23 -13.15
CA GLY A 460 -12.98 27.53 -12.02
C GLY A 460 -12.77 26.02 -11.98
N GLN A 461 -12.15 25.43 -13.01
CA GLN A 461 -11.98 23.98 -13.18
C GLN A 461 -10.50 23.54 -13.09
N CYS A 462 -9.60 24.49 -12.96
CA CYS A 462 -8.15 24.28 -12.90
C CYS A 462 -7.53 25.20 -11.85
N THR A 463 -6.29 24.93 -11.45
CA THR A 463 -5.52 25.73 -10.50
C THR A 463 -4.51 26.60 -11.22
N GLY A 464 -4.55 27.91 -10.95
CA GLY A 464 -3.57 28.87 -11.42
C GLY A 464 -3.70 29.26 -12.89
N SER A 465 -4.19 30.48 -13.15
CA SER A 465 -4.28 31.04 -14.50
C SER A 465 -3.10 31.95 -14.84
N GLY A 466 -2.83 32.12 -16.13
CA GLY A 466 -1.76 32.98 -16.63
C GLY A 466 -2.19 34.44 -16.84
N GLU A 467 -1.91 35.34 -15.89
CA GLU A 467 -2.02 36.79 -16.18
C GLU A 467 -0.81 37.27 -17.00
N MET A 468 -1.05 37.63 -18.27
CA MET A 468 -0.03 38.24 -19.13
C MET A 468 0.13 39.74 -18.83
N LYS A 469 1.28 40.15 -18.26
CA LYS A 469 1.73 41.55 -18.35
C LYS A 469 2.69 41.70 -19.53
N VAL A 470 2.11 41.94 -20.71
CA VAL A 470 2.90 42.30 -21.90
C VAL A 470 3.48 43.70 -21.69
N SER A 471 4.80 43.82 -21.55
CA SER A 471 5.49 45.12 -21.56
C SER A 471 5.09 45.90 -22.83
N TRP A 472 4.81 47.20 -22.69
CA TRP A 472 4.54 48.16 -23.77
C TRP A 472 5.36 47.85 -25.04
N PHE A 473 6.66 47.54 -24.88
CA PHE A 473 7.59 47.34 -26.00
C PHE A 473 7.22 46.15 -26.90
N ASN A 474 6.57 45.11 -26.36
CA ASN A 474 6.14 43.96 -27.16
C ASN A 474 4.81 44.19 -27.90
N ARG A 475 3.98 45.17 -27.47
CA ARG A 475 2.81 45.61 -28.27
C ARG A 475 3.24 46.32 -29.56
N LEU A 476 4.31 47.11 -29.52
CA LEU A 476 4.86 47.74 -30.73
C LEU A 476 5.47 46.71 -31.69
N ARG A 477 6.09 45.65 -31.18
CA ARG A 477 6.70 44.62 -32.04
C ARG A 477 5.68 43.78 -32.82
N SER A 478 4.48 43.54 -32.25
CA SER A 478 3.40 42.90 -33.02
C SER A 478 2.73 43.85 -34.02
N LEU A 479 2.67 45.16 -33.72
CA LEU A 479 2.20 46.19 -34.66
C LEU A 479 3.16 46.39 -35.86
N PHE A 480 4.47 46.27 -35.66
CA PHE A 480 5.46 46.36 -36.75
C PHE A 480 5.63 45.05 -37.55
N SER A 481 5.21 43.90 -37.01
CA SER A 481 5.13 42.65 -37.79
C SER A 481 3.86 42.56 -38.64
N ALA A 482 2.88 43.43 -38.40
CA ALA A 482 1.62 43.48 -39.14
C ALA A 482 1.64 44.44 -40.36
N SER A 483 2.76 45.11 -40.65
CA SER A 483 2.85 46.11 -41.74
C SER A 483 3.75 45.72 -42.93
N SER A 484 4.23 44.48 -43.02
CA SER A 484 4.85 43.95 -44.24
C SER A 484 3.89 42.95 -44.88
N GLY A 485 3.33 43.33 -46.03
CA GLY A 485 2.26 42.64 -46.74
C GLY A 485 2.48 41.15 -47.03
N GLY A 486 1.35 40.49 -47.27
CA GLY A 486 1.22 39.04 -47.31
C GLY A 486 1.89 38.33 -48.49
N MET A 487 2.13 37.04 -48.28
CA MET A 487 1.87 35.98 -49.24
C MET A 487 1.90 34.63 -48.53
N SER A 488 0.93 33.79 -48.88
CA SER A 488 0.72 32.43 -48.40
C SER A 488 1.97 31.55 -48.52
N VAL A 489 2.28 30.77 -47.48
CA VAL A 489 3.03 29.52 -47.62
C VAL A 489 2.39 28.46 -46.72
N LYS A 490 1.67 27.52 -47.36
CA LYS A 490 1.23 26.25 -46.75
C LYS A 490 2.47 25.43 -46.37
N TYR A 491 2.58 25.02 -45.11
CA TYR A 491 3.51 23.97 -44.71
C TYR A 491 2.89 22.59 -44.96
N ARG A 492 3.71 21.74 -45.56
CA ARG A 492 3.48 20.34 -45.92
C ARG A 492 3.67 19.49 -44.68
N GLN A 493 2.78 18.52 -44.49
CA GLN A 493 2.92 17.43 -43.50
C GLN A 493 4.28 16.75 -43.63
N LEU A 494 4.89 16.47 -42.47
CA LEU A 494 5.57 15.21 -42.16
C LEU A 494 5.30 14.88 -40.69
#